data_AF-A0A8C6YFN1-F1
#
_entry.id   AF-A0A8C6YFN1-F1
#
_cell.length_a   1.000
_cell.length_b   1.000
_cell.length_c   1.000
_cell.angle_alpha   90.00
_cell.angle_beta   90.00
_cell.angle_gamma   90.00
#
_symmetry.space_group_name_H-M   'P 1'
#
loop_
_entity.id
_entity.type
_entity.pdbx_description
1 polymer ?
#
loop_
_entity_poly.entity_id
_entity_poly.type
_entity_poly.pdbx_seq_one_letter_code
_entity_poly.pdbx_strand_id
1 'polypeptide(L)'
;MWQPMELISEKNQPQTPGIFCFTEKDGVWYLHKVKRKKFRMDSENKILCSDIVKNVTCKNIYLFTLQPRTIDDFKPACLQLQTDPSSMFLKKSVCSLQTMDGVLVLIGWVLIETKYNYKDNMDLVVSKVLTGEEVQKILKERFKIQLDKRFV
;
A
#
# COMPACT_ATOMS: atom_id res chain seq x y z
N MET A 1 3.27 0.66 -7.30
CA MET A 1 4.00 0.87 -8.55
C MET A 1 4.80 -0.40 -8.78
N TRP A 2 4.73 -0.98 -9.96
CA TRP A 2 5.39 -2.26 -10.30
C TRP A 2 6.52 -2.08 -11.30
N GLN A 3 6.48 -1.01 -12.08
CA GLN A 3 7.51 -0.68 -13.07
C GLN A 3 8.12 0.67 -12.73
N PRO A 4 9.38 0.91 -13.12
CA PRO A 4 9.96 2.25 -13.11
C PRO A 4 9.04 3.26 -13.80
N MET A 5 9.09 4.50 -13.34
CA MET A 5 8.31 5.60 -13.89
C MET A 5 9.23 6.57 -14.60
N GLU A 6 8.84 7.01 -15.78
CA GLU A 6 9.50 8.11 -16.46
C GLU A 6 9.22 9.41 -15.72
N LEU A 7 10.26 10.22 -15.55
CA LEU A 7 10.17 11.50 -14.85
C LEU A 7 9.70 12.61 -15.81
N ILE A 8 8.44 12.50 -16.25
CA ILE A 8 7.78 13.44 -17.15
C ILE A 8 6.53 13.98 -16.46
N SER A 9 6.47 15.29 -16.29
CA SER A 9 5.31 15.96 -15.67
C SER A 9 4.04 15.74 -16.51
N GLU A 10 2.93 15.49 -15.83
CA GLU A 10 1.57 15.28 -16.36
C GLU A 10 1.40 14.05 -17.27
N LYS A 11 2.43 13.21 -17.43
CA LYS A 11 2.33 11.97 -18.19
C LYS A 11 1.64 10.88 -17.38
N ASN A 12 0.48 10.44 -17.86
CA ASN A 12 -0.18 9.23 -17.38
C ASN A 12 0.65 7.99 -17.73
N GLN A 13 0.95 7.17 -16.73
CA GLN A 13 1.74 5.94 -16.84
C GLN A 13 0.94 4.77 -16.26
N PRO A 14 0.11 4.09 -17.09
CA PRO A 14 -0.68 2.94 -16.66
C PRO A 14 0.21 1.77 -16.24
N GLN A 15 -0.09 1.20 -15.07
CA GLN A 15 0.54 -0.03 -14.58
C GLN A 15 -0.53 -0.96 -14.00
N THR A 16 -0.18 -2.22 -13.68
CA THR A 16 -1.14 -3.17 -13.10
C THR A 16 -1.83 -2.65 -11.84
N PRO A 17 -1.16 -1.97 -10.88
CA PRO A 17 -1.84 -1.42 -9.70
C PRO A 17 -2.78 -0.25 -9.98
N GLY A 18 -2.73 0.37 -11.16
CA GLY A 18 -3.47 1.59 -11.53
C GLY A 18 -2.63 2.54 -12.37
N ILE A 19 -3.16 3.73 -12.64
CA ILE A 19 -2.47 4.76 -13.43
C ILE A 19 -1.74 5.69 -12.46
N PHE A 20 -0.44 5.85 -12.68
CA PHE A 20 0.40 6.77 -11.94
C PHE A 20 0.72 7.99 -12.81
N CYS A 21 0.94 9.13 -12.18
CA CYS A 21 1.31 10.36 -12.86
C CYS A 21 2.20 11.18 -11.93
N PHE A 22 3.19 11.86 -12.50
CA PHE A 22 3.95 12.87 -11.80
C PHE A 22 3.45 14.26 -12.17
N THR A 23 3.42 15.18 -11.22
CA THR A 23 3.29 16.61 -11.50
C THR A 23 4.49 17.31 -10.91
N GLU A 24 5.14 18.16 -11.69
CA GLU A 24 6.23 19.02 -11.23
C GLU A 24 5.68 20.43 -10.97
N LYS A 25 6.05 21.01 -9.83
CA LYS A 25 5.75 22.39 -9.47
C LYS A 25 6.86 22.95 -8.59
N ASP A 26 7.46 24.05 -9.03
CA ASP A 26 8.46 24.82 -8.27
C ASP A 26 9.65 23.98 -7.75
N GLY A 27 10.13 23.02 -8.56
CA GLY A 27 11.22 22.11 -8.22
C GLY A 27 10.79 20.88 -7.40
N VAL A 28 9.51 20.74 -7.10
CA VAL A 28 8.94 19.62 -6.32
C VAL A 28 8.13 18.71 -7.23
N TRP A 29 8.42 17.42 -7.16
CA TRP A 29 7.73 16.36 -7.88
C TRP A 29 6.69 15.70 -6.97
N TYR A 30 5.46 15.61 -7.47
CA TYR A 30 4.32 15.02 -6.78
C TYR A 30 3.96 13.70 -7.46
N LEU A 31 3.94 12.58 -6.72
CA LEU A 31 3.42 11.32 -7.22
C LEU A 31 1.92 11.21 -6.91
N HIS A 32 1.15 11.03 -7.98
CA HIS A 32 -0.28 10.79 -7.92
C HIS A 32 -0.60 9.36 -8.39
N LYS A 33 -1.63 8.76 -7.80
CA LYS A 33 -2.23 7.54 -8.31
C LYS A 33 -3.72 7.72 -8.49
N VAL A 34 -4.16 7.44 -9.71
CA VAL A 34 -5.56 7.30 -10.09
C VAL A 34 -5.99 5.88 -9.71
N LYS A 35 -6.87 5.76 -8.70
CA LYS A 35 -7.31 4.45 -8.19
C LYS A 35 -8.46 3.89 -9.01
N ARG A 36 -8.48 2.57 -9.18
CA ARG A 36 -9.66 1.83 -9.62
C ARG A 36 -10.72 1.82 -8.53
N LYS A 37 -11.96 1.58 -8.95
CA LYS A 37 -13.07 1.27 -8.04
C LYS A 37 -12.75 0.00 -7.28
N LYS A 38 -13.36 -0.16 -6.10
CA LYS A 38 -13.13 -1.32 -5.25
C LYS A 38 -14.43 -2.08 -5.00
N PHE A 39 -14.33 -3.39 -5.12
CA PHE A 39 -15.38 -4.31 -4.73
C PHE A 39 -14.94 -5.03 -3.45
N ARG A 40 -15.68 -4.85 -2.35
CA ARG A 40 -15.24 -5.31 -1.02
C ARG A 40 -16.06 -6.49 -0.52
N MET A 41 -15.35 -7.49 -0.03
CA MET A 41 -15.92 -8.70 0.56
C MET A 41 -15.24 -9.01 1.90
N ASP A 42 -15.97 -9.67 2.80
CA ASP A 42 -15.35 -10.34 3.95
C ASP A 42 -14.85 -11.75 3.57
N SER A 43 -14.30 -12.47 4.55
CA SER A 43 -13.84 -13.85 4.36
C SER A 43 -14.95 -14.87 4.09
N GLU A 44 -16.22 -14.52 4.30
CA GLU A 44 -17.39 -15.36 4.04
C GLU A 44 -18.07 -15.01 2.70
N ASN A 45 -17.39 -14.22 1.85
CA ASN A 45 -17.90 -13.70 0.58
C ASN A 45 -19.15 -12.82 0.73
N LYS A 46 -19.43 -12.29 1.93
CA LYS A 46 -20.49 -11.30 2.10
C LYS A 46 -20.00 -9.97 1.56
N ILE A 47 -20.83 -9.35 0.73
CA ILE A 47 -20.55 -8.04 0.14
C ILE A 47 -20.64 -7.00 1.25
N LEU A 48 -19.50 -6.42 1.61
CA LEU A 48 -19.43 -5.38 2.65
C LEU A 48 -19.84 -4.02 2.09
N CYS A 49 -19.43 -3.73 0.86
CA CYS A 49 -19.81 -2.54 0.11
C CYS A 49 -19.32 -2.67 -1.33
N SER A 50 -20.16 -2.30 -2.30
CA SER A 50 -19.65 -1.84 -3.58
C SER A 50 -19.36 -0.35 -3.40
N ASP A 51 -18.09 0.04 -3.31
CA ASP A 51 -17.72 1.46 -3.37
C ASP A 51 -18.04 1.96 -4.80
N ILE A 52 -19.32 2.17 -5.12
CA ILE A 52 -19.83 2.82 -6.34
C ILE A 52 -19.62 4.34 -6.17
N VAL A 53 -18.48 4.74 -5.63
CA VAL A 53 -18.12 6.15 -5.54
C VAL A 53 -17.80 6.57 -6.97
N LYS A 54 -18.67 7.41 -7.56
CA LYS A 54 -18.62 7.90 -8.94
C LYS A 54 -17.34 8.65 -9.30
N ASN A 55 -16.49 8.98 -8.33
CA ASN A 55 -15.30 9.76 -8.57
C ASN A 55 -14.06 8.87 -8.44
N VAL A 56 -13.38 8.68 -9.57
CA VAL A 56 -12.01 8.18 -9.62
C VAL A 56 -11.16 9.06 -8.72
N THR A 57 -10.85 8.59 -7.51
CA THR A 57 -10.11 9.40 -6.54
C THR A 57 -8.63 9.37 -6.89
N CYS A 58 -8.13 10.50 -7.40
CA CYS A 58 -6.71 10.76 -7.45
C CYS A 58 -6.18 10.87 -6.02
N LYS A 59 -5.22 10.02 -5.66
CA LYS A 59 -4.56 10.06 -4.35
C LYS A 59 -3.11 10.50 -4.53
N ASN A 60 -2.74 11.56 -3.81
CA ASN A 60 -1.34 11.95 -3.62
C ASN A 60 -0.67 10.88 -2.75
N ILE A 61 0.47 10.35 -3.21
CA ILE A 61 1.20 9.30 -2.50
C ILE A 61 2.36 9.91 -1.72
N TYR A 62 3.24 10.62 -2.40
CA TYR A 62 4.39 11.30 -1.81
C TYR A 62 4.85 12.44 -2.72
N LEU A 63 5.68 13.32 -2.17
CA LEU A 63 6.40 14.34 -2.91
C LEU A 63 7.90 14.17 -2.70
N PHE A 64 8.71 14.63 -3.64
CA PHE A 64 10.16 14.57 -3.57
C PHE A 64 10.80 15.68 -4.41
N THR A 65 12.08 15.93 -4.17
CA THR A 65 12.91 16.81 -4.99
C THR A 65 13.95 15.99 -5.74
N LEU A 66 14.54 16.54 -6.80
CA LEU A 66 15.66 15.89 -7.51
C LEU A 66 17.02 16.13 -6.86
N GLN A 67 17.06 16.80 -5.70
CA GLN A 67 18.28 16.96 -4.92
C GLN A 67 18.82 15.57 -4.52
N PRO A 68 20.07 15.23 -4.88
CA PRO A 68 20.71 14.01 -4.43
C PRO A 68 20.78 13.94 -2.90
N ARG A 69 20.58 12.74 -2.35
CA ARG A 69 20.67 12.45 -0.92
C ARG A 69 21.56 11.25 -0.67
N THR A 70 22.20 11.25 0.48
CA THR A 70 22.98 10.13 1.02
C THR A 70 22.17 9.42 2.10
N ILE A 71 22.61 8.24 2.54
CA ILE A 71 21.92 7.53 3.63
C ILE A 71 21.93 8.32 4.95
N ASP A 72 22.94 9.14 5.18
CA ASP A 72 23.08 9.95 6.40
C ASP A 72 21.98 11.00 6.53
N ASP A 73 21.48 11.53 5.42
CA ASP A 73 20.37 12.48 5.39
C ASP A 73 19.08 11.89 5.98
N PHE A 74 18.92 10.56 5.97
CA PHE A 74 17.72 9.87 6.45
C PHE A 74 17.81 9.42 7.91
N LYS A 75 19.01 9.39 8.52
CA LYS A 75 19.20 8.91 9.90
C LYS A 75 18.29 9.61 10.92
N PRO A 76 18.14 10.96 10.93
CA PRO A 76 17.25 11.62 11.88
C PRO A 76 15.79 11.21 11.68
N ALA A 77 15.32 11.12 10.43
CA ALA A 77 13.96 10.71 10.12
C ALA A 77 13.70 9.24 10.50
N CYS A 78 14.66 8.34 10.25
CA CYS A 78 14.56 6.94 10.65
C CYS A 78 14.44 6.78 12.17
N LEU A 79 15.21 7.56 12.94
CA LEU A 79 15.10 7.56 14.40
C LEU A 79 13.73 8.06 14.83
N GLN A 80 13.31 9.22 14.32
CA GLN A 80 12.01 9.80 14.65
C GLN A 80 10.85 8.84 14.34
N LEU A 81 10.83 8.22 13.16
CA LEU A 81 9.78 7.28 12.79
C LEU A 81 9.70 6.05 13.71
N GLN A 82 10.80 5.68 14.39
CA GLN A 82 10.88 4.55 15.33
C GLN A 82 10.71 4.94 16.79
N THR A 83 10.81 6.21 17.16
CA THR A 83 10.75 6.62 18.58
C THR A 83 9.62 7.59 18.90
N ASP A 84 9.14 8.36 17.92
CA ASP A 84 8.08 9.35 18.13
C ASP A 84 6.73 8.66 18.39
N PRO A 85 6.10 8.83 19.57
CA PRO A 85 4.82 8.20 19.89
C PRO A 85 3.69 8.58 18.94
N SER A 86 3.81 9.67 18.18
CA SER A 86 2.85 10.07 17.16
C SER A 86 2.99 9.26 15.87
N SER A 87 4.16 8.64 15.63
CA SER A 87 4.48 7.86 14.43
C SER A 87 3.53 6.70 14.22
N MET A 88 3.05 6.57 12.97
CA MET A 88 2.20 5.45 12.56
C MET A 88 2.94 4.10 12.65
N PHE A 89 4.27 4.11 12.52
CA PHE A 89 5.10 2.90 12.59
C PHE A 89 5.25 2.36 14.03
N LEU A 90 5.01 3.19 15.05
CA LEU A 90 4.86 2.73 16.43
C LEU A 90 3.43 2.32 16.77
N LYS A 91 2.43 2.97 16.15
CA LYS A 91 1.01 2.71 16.43
C LYS A 91 0.45 1.49 15.70
N LYS A 92 1.04 1.11 14.58
CA LYS A 92 0.54 0.02 13.72
C LYS A 92 1.68 -0.85 13.27
N SER A 93 1.52 -2.16 13.48
CA SER A 93 2.30 -3.17 12.77
C SER A 93 1.73 -3.32 11.36
N VAL A 94 2.61 -3.32 10.36
CA VAL A 94 2.25 -3.46 8.95
C VAL A 94 3.23 -4.36 8.23
N CYS A 95 2.71 -5.25 7.40
CA CYS A 95 3.49 -6.03 6.45
C CYS A 95 2.76 -6.05 5.12
N SER A 96 3.47 -5.91 4.00
CA SER A 96 2.85 -5.96 2.67
C SER A 96 3.73 -6.68 1.66
N LEU A 97 3.11 -7.45 0.78
CA LEU A 97 3.78 -8.20 -0.29
C LEU A 97 2.99 -8.04 -1.59
N GLN A 98 3.65 -7.61 -2.66
CA GLN A 98 3.03 -7.63 -3.99
C GLN A 98 2.91 -9.08 -4.46
N THR A 99 1.78 -9.44 -5.06
CA THR A 99 1.56 -10.74 -5.70
C THR A 99 1.58 -10.58 -7.22
N MET A 100 1.48 -11.69 -7.97
CA MET A 100 1.46 -11.65 -9.44
C MET A 100 0.31 -10.80 -10.00
N ASP A 101 -0.83 -10.73 -9.30
CA ASP A 101 -2.04 -10.05 -9.74
C ASP A 101 -2.60 -9.05 -8.71
N GLY A 102 -1.82 -8.70 -7.68
CA GLY A 102 -2.39 -8.06 -6.49
C GLY A 102 -1.40 -7.61 -5.43
N VAL A 103 -1.93 -7.43 -4.22
CA VAL A 103 -1.16 -7.16 -3.01
C VAL A 103 -1.81 -7.82 -1.80
N LEU A 104 -0.97 -8.41 -0.97
CA LEU A 104 -1.29 -8.90 0.36
C LEU A 104 -0.82 -7.87 1.39
N VAL A 105 -1.68 -7.48 2.32
CA VAL A 105 -1.34 -6.54 3.40
C VAL A 105 -1.87 -7.07 4.73
N LEU A 106 -1.01 -7.12 5.75
CA LEU A 106 -1.39 -7.38 7.13
C LEU A 106 -1.22 -6.09 7.92
N ILE A 107 -2.27 -5.61 8.59
CA ILE A 107 -2.22 -4.45 9.49
C ILE A 107 -2.73 -4.89 10.85
N GLY A 108 -1.84 -4.98 11.84
CA GLY A 108 -2.16 -5.63 13.12
C GLY A 108 -2.68 -7.05 12.89
N TRP A 109 -3.96 -7.24 13.20
CA TRP A 109 -4.68 -8.51 13.11
C TRP A 109 -5.50 -8.66 11.83
N VAL A 110 -5.51 -7.66 10.95
CA VAL A 110 -6.37 -7.65 9.77
C VAL A 110 -5.57 -7.98 8.52
N LEU A 111 -5.86 -9.11 7.90
CA LEU A 111 -5.34 -9.49 6.59
C LEU A 111 -6.23 -8.90 5.51
N ILE A 112 -5.62 -8.26 4.52
CA ILE A 112 -6.27 -7.62 3.38
C ILE A 112 -5.62 -8.12 2.11
N GLU A 113 -6.43 -8.70 1.24
CA GLU A 113 -6.02 -9.21 -0.07
C GLU A 113 -6.66 -8.32 -1.13
N THR A 114 -5.84 -7.74 -1.99
CA THR A 114 -6.33 -6.98 -3.14
C THR A 114 -5.92 -7.67 -4.42
N LYS A 115 -6.89 -8.07 -5.24
CA LYS A 115 -6.67 -8.50 -6.62
C LYS A 115 -6.97 -7.35 -7.57
N TYR A 116 -5.97 -6.94 -8.34
CA TYR A 116 -6.08 -5.81 -9.24
C TYR A 116 -6.90 -6.18 -10.48
N ASN A 117 -7.73 -5.25 -10.94
CA ASN A 117 -8.52 -5.39 -12.18
C ASN A 117 -9.31 -6.72 -12.24
N TYR A 118 -9.95 -7.09 -11.13
CA TYR A 118 -10.70 -8.34 -10.99
C TYR A 118 -11.90 -8.41 -11.93
N LYS A 119 -12.68 -7.34 -12.03
CA LYS A 119 -13.85 -7.25 -12.90
C LYS A 119 -14.16 -5.79 -13.26
N ASP A 120 -14.44 -5.50 -14.53
CA ASP A 120 -14.89 -4.20 -15.03
C ASP A 120 -14.08 -2.99 -14.51
N ASN A 121 -12.73 -3.09 -14.55
CA ASN A 121 -11.82 -2.08 -14.01
C ASN A 121 -11.99 -1.79 -12.51
N MET A 122 -12.41 -2.82 -11.75
CA MET A 122 -12.50 -2.79 -10.28
C MET A 122 -11.48 -3.75 -9.67
N ASP A 123 -10.88 -3.32 -8.55
CA ASP A 123 -10.06 -4.18 -7.72
C ASP A 123 -10.96 -4.93 -6.72
N LEU A 124 -10.76 -6.24 -6.56
CA LEU A 124 -11.39 -7.01 -5.49
C LEU A 124 -10.58 -6.84 -4.21
N VAL A 125 -11.23 -6.52 -3.11
CA VAL A 125 -10.61 -6.39 -1.79
C VAL A 125 -11.32 -7.31 -0.80
N VAL A 126 -10.60 -8.31 -0.30
CA VAL A 126 -11.09 -9.24 0.72
C VAL A 126 -10.36 -8.95 2.03
N SER A 127 -11.09 -8.83 3.14
CA SER A 127 -10.48 -8.64 4.45
C SER A 127 -10.93 -9.69 5.46
N LYS A 128 -10.00 -10.15 6.29
CA LYS A 128 -10.24 -11.10 7.38
C LYS A 128 -9.56 -10.62 8.66
N VAL A 129 -10.27 -10.66 9.79
CA VAL A 129 -9.67 -10.50 11.12
C VAL A 129 -9.09 -11.85 11.55
N LEU A 130 -7.85 -11.85 12.01
CA LEU A 130 -7.09 -13.03 12.40
C LEU A 130 -6.91 -13.12 13.91
N THR A 131 -6.73 -14.34 14.41
CA THR A 131 -6.27 -14.61 15.78
C THR A 131 -4.74 -14.51 15.92
N GLY A 132 -4.27 -14.55 17.18
CA GLY A 132 -2.87 -14.78 17.61
C GLY A 132 -2.06 -15.69 16.70
N GLU A 133 -2.55 -16.93 16.64
CA GLU A 133 -1.90 -18.05 15.99
C GLU A 133 -2.00 -17.94 14.46
N GLU A 134 -3.14 -17.46 13.95
CA GLU A 134 -3.33 -17.23 12.53
C GLU A 134 -2.37 -16.18 11.97
N VAL A 135 -2.09 -15.10 12.72
CA VAL A 135 -1.10 -14.09 12.31
C VAL A 135 0.28 -14.71 12.12
N GLN A 136 0.75 -15.49 13.09
CA GLN A 136 2.07 -16.13 13.00
C GLN A 136 2.16 -17.10 11.81
N LYS A 137 1.10 -17.89 11.61
CA LYS A 137 0.99 -18.79 10.46
C LYS A 137 1.05 -18.03 9.13
N ILE A 138 0.27 -16.95 9.00
CA ILE A 138 0.20 -16.13 7.78
C ILE A 138 1.54 -15.43 7.49
N LEU A 139 2.22 -14.88 8.51
CA LEU A 139 3.55 -14.29 8.35
C LEU A 139 4.53 -15.30 7.76
N LYS A 140 4.58 -16.52 8.30
CA LYS A 140 5.49 -17.57 7.84
C LYS A 140 5.12 -18.08 6.44
N GLU A 141 3.87 -18.46 6.24
CA GLU A 141 3.45 -19.17 5.03
C GLU A 141 3.31 -18.24 3.82
N ARG A 142 2.80 -17.03 4.02
CA ARG A 142 2.44 -16.12 2.92
C ARG A 142 3.42 -14.97 2.73
N PHE A 143 3.90 -14.39 3.83
CA PHE A 143 4.88 -13.29 3.77
C PHE A 143 6.34 -13.78 3.80
N LYS A 144 6.56 -15.07 4.10
CA LYS A 144 7.89 -15.66 4.27
C LYS A 144 8.72 -14.98 5.37
N ILE A 145 8.03 -14.52 6.42
CA ILE A 145 8.61 -13.88 7.59
C ILE A 145 8.44 -14.80 8.80
N GLN A 146 9.56 -15.09 9.47
CA GLN A 146 9.56 -15.75 10.77
C GLN A 146 10.09 -14.75 11.80
N LEU A 147 9.31 -14.47 12.83
CA LEU A 147 9.69 -13.55 13.89
C LEU A 147 10.42 -14.30 15.01
N ASP A 148 11.50 -13.72 15.54
CA ASP A 148 12.23 -14.28 16.69
C ASP A 148 11.42 -14.18 17.99
N LYS A 149 10.53 -13.18 18.08
CA LYS A 149 9.65 -12.94 19.22
C LYS A 149 8.19 -13.04 18.77
N ARG A 150 7.30 -13.35 19.72
CA ARG A 150 5.87 -13.36 19.45
C ARG A 150 5.43 -11.97 18.96
N PHE A 151 4.59 -11.95 17.94
CA PHE A 151 3.87 -10.76 17.52
C PHE A 151 2.98 -10.27 18.67
N VAL A 152 3.04 -8.97 18.96
CA VAL A 152 2.29 -8.29 20.02
C VAL A 152 1.29 -7.33 19.38
#